data_AF-A0A920RMW3-F1
#
_entry.id   AF-A0A920RMW3-F1
#
_cell.length_a   1.000
_cell.length_b   1.000
_cell.length_c   1.000
_cell.angle_alpha   90.00
_cell.angle_beta   90.00
_cell.angle_gamma   90.00
#
_symmetry.space_group_name_H-M   'P 1'
#
loop_
_entity.id
_entity.type
_entity.pdbx_description
1 polymer ?
#
loop_
_entity_poly.entity_id
_entity_poly.type
_entity_poly.pdbx_seq_one_letter_code
_entity_poly.pdbx_strand_id
1 'polypeptide(L)' 'MNHLNLNAPSPLDVTKAWIHTTFKHQRQLYCCRFSPDGRHVFAGTQDGKILRWSLVSPPEPPKPEAKPKADKGAKKTT' A
#
# COMPACT_ATOMS: atom_id res chain seq x y z
N MET A 1 44.50 -8.23 5.76
CA MET A 1 43.54 -8.58 6.82
C MET A 1 42.13 -8.35 6.27
N ASN A 2 41.38 -9.42 5.97
CA ASN A 2 40.03 -9.34 5.40
C ASN A 2 38.99 -9.55 6.50
N HIS A 3 38.36 -8.48 6.97
CA HIS A 3 37.17 -8.58 7.82
C HIS A 3 35.94 -8.84 6.93
N LEU A 4 35.61 -10.11 6.68
CA LEU A 4 34.31 -10.48 6.12
C LEU A 4 33.26 -10.32 7.22
N ASN A 5 32.47 -9.24 7.13
CA ASN A 5 31.33 -9.00 8.00
C ASN A 5 30.22 -10.02 7.67
N LEU A 6 30.05 -11.02 8.54
CA LEU A 6 29.09 -12.13 8.43
C LEU A 6 27.62 -11.71 8.61
N ASN A 7 27.32 -10.42 8.77
CA ASN A 7 25.97 -9.92 9.01
C ASN A 7 25.39 -9.10 7.86
N ALA A 8 25.94 -9.24 6.65
CA ALA A 8 25.35 -8.62 5.47
C ALA A 8 24.02 -9.34 5.16
N PRO A 9 22.91 -8.59 4.93
CA PRO A 9 21.67 -9.21 4.50
C PRO A 9 21.93 -10.01 3.23
N SER A 10 21.37 -11.22 3.15
CA SER A 10 21.48 -12.05 1.96
C SER A 10 21.06 -11.25 0.73
N PRO A 11 21.75 -11.38 -0.43
CA PRO A 11 21.39 -10.67 -1.65
C PRO A 11 19.91 -10.86 -2.00
N LEU A 12 19.27 -9.81 -2.48
CA LEU A 12 17.90 -9.87 -2.99
C LEU A 12 17.84 -10.85 -4.17
N ASP A 13 17.03 -11.91 -4.02
CA ASP A 13 16.80 -12.90 -5.07
C ASP A 13 15.66 -12.44 -5.98
N VAL A 14 16.02 -11.83 -7.11
CA VAL A 14 15.06 -11.30 -8.10
C VAL A 14 14.20 -12.39 -8.74
N THR A 15 14.61 -13.66 -8.69
CA THR A 15 13.84 -14.77 -9.28
C THR A 15 12.58 -15.11 -8.48
N LYS A 16 12.54 -14.68 -7.20
CA LYS A 16 11.39 -14.85 -6.31
C LYS A 16 10.41 -13.66 -6.36
N ALA A 17 10.65 -12.67 -7.21
CA ALA A 17 9.78 -11.52 -7.35
C ALA A 17 8.43 -11.91 -8.00
N TRP A 18 7.36 -11.24 -7.60
CA TRP A 18 6.01 -11.40 -8.15
C TRP A 18 5.33 -10.04 -8.34
N ILE A 19 4.25 -10.00 -9.12
CA ILE A 19 3.49 -8.77 -9.39
C ILE A 19 2.68 -8.41 -8.14
N HIS A 20 3.13 -7.42 -7.38
CA HIS A 20 2.42 -6.97 -6.17
C HIS A 20 1.11 -6.22 -6.48
N THR A 21 1.10 -5.34 -7.48
CA THR A 21 -0.07 -4.51 -7.83
C THR A 21 -0.03 -4.11 -9.30
N THR A 22 -1.20 -4.05 -9.93
CA THR A 22 -1.39 -3.54 -11.29
C THR A 22 -2.20 -2.25 -11.26
N PHE A 23 -1.61 -1.15 -11.70
CA PHE A 23 -2.28 0.15 -11.75
C PHE A 23 -3.02 0.35 -13.07
N LYS A 24 -4.29 0.71 -13.00
CA LYS A 24 -5.07 1.10 -14.19
C LYS A 24 -4.64 2.49 -14.66
N HIS A 25 -4.45 2.64 -15.96
CA HIS A 25 -4.19 3.90 -16.64
C HIS A 25 -4.89 3.92 -18.00
N GLN A 26 -5.26 5.10 -18.49
CA GLN A 26 -6.06 5.23 -19.71
C GLN A 26 -5.23 5.51 -20.97
N ARG A 27 -3.98 5.96 -20.80
CA ARG A 27 -3.08 6.35 -21.88
C ARG A 27 -1.74 5.65 -21.72
N GLN A 28 -0.92 5.66 -22.78
CA GLN A 28 0.43 5.12 -22.75
C GLN A 28 1.29 5.84 -21.71
N LEU A 29 2.16 5.09 -21.05
CA LEU A 29 3.14 5.59 -20.08
C LEU A 29 4.53 5.57 -20.73
N TYR A 30 5.27 6.67 -20.65
CA TYR A 30 6.62 6.77 -21.25
C TYR A 30 7.74 6.65 -20.22
N CYS A 31 7.46 6.93 -18.95
CA CYS A 31 8.44 6.87 -17.89
C CYS A 31 7.77 6.54 -16.55
N CYS A 32 8.55 5.99 -15.62
CA CYS A 32 8.14 5.81 -14.24
C CYS A 32 9.31 5.98 -13.26
N ARG A 33 9.01 6.42 -12.03
CA ARG A 33 9.95 6.51 -10.91
C ARG A 33 9.26 6.19 -9.60
N PHE A 34 9.95 5.40 -8.77
CA PHE A 34 9.60 5.30 -7.36
C PHE A 34 10.00 6.57 -6.64
N SER A 35 9.19 6.99 -5.67
CA SER A 35 9.62 8.01 -4.72
C SER A 35 10.76 7.47 -3.84
N PRO A 36 11.72 8.31 -3.44
CA PRO A 36 12.82 7.87 -2.56
C PRO A 36 12.36 7.28 -1.22
N ASP A 37 11.18 7.70 -0.73
CA ASP A 37 10.56 7.17 0.48
C ASP A 37 9.84 5.82 0.29
N GLY A 38 9.78 5.30 -0.94
CA GLY A 38 9.12 4.04 -1.28
C GLY A 38 7.60 4.05 -1.15
N ARG A 39 6.97 5.21 -0.91
CA ARG A 39 5.51 5.31 -0.68
C ARG A 39 4.70 5.55 -1.94
N HIS A 40 5.33 5.97 -3.02
CA HIS A 40 4.64 6.36 -4.25
C HIS A 40 5.36 5.89 -5.51
N VAL A 41 4.59 5.77 -6.59
CA VAL A 41 5.10 5.67 -7.95
C VAL A 41 4.53 6.83 -8.77
N PHE A 42 5.40 7.47 -9.55
CA PHE A 42 5.03 8.49 -10.52
C PHE A 42 5.25 7.95 -11.92
N ALA A 43 4.38 8.30 -12.86
CA ALA A 43 4.56 8.02 -14.28
C ALA A 43 4.09 9.18 -15.16
N GLY A 44 4.84 9.46 -16.23
CA GLY A 44 4.48 10.42 -17.26
C GLY A 44 3.67 9.75 -18.37
N THR A 45 2.58 10.38 -18.77
CA THR A 45 1.64 9.85 -19.77
C THR A 45 1.77 10.56 -21.12
N GLN A 46 1.21 9.95 -22.16
CA GLN A 46 1.14 10.54 -23.49
C GLN A 46 0.38 11.87 -23.55
N ASP A 47 -0.63 12.08 -22.71
CA ASP A 47 -1.39 13.33 -22.64
C ASP A 47 -0.69 14.42 -21.80
N GLY A 48 0.60 14.24 -21.47
CA GLY A 48 1.40 15.21 -20.73
C GLY A 48 1.08 15.28 -19.23
N LYS A 49 0.29 14.34 -18.71
CA LYS A 49 -0.06 14.27 -17.29
C LYS A 49 0.95 13.41 -16.53
N ILE A 50 1.00 13.65 -15.22
CA ILE A 50 1.73 12.80 -14.28
C ILE A 50 0.70 12.06 -13.44
N LEU A 51 0.76 10.73 -13.47
CA LEU A 51 0.00 9.88 -12.57
C LEU A 51 0.83 9.61 -11.30
N ARG A 52 0.14 9.59 -10.16
CA ARG A 52 0.72 9.23 -8.86
C ARG A 52 -0.10 8.12 -8.24
N TRP A 53 0.56 7.04 -7.84
CA TRP A 53 -0.06 5.94 -7.09
C TRP A 53 0.59 5.80 -5.72
N SER A 54 -0.23 5.48 -4.71
CA SER A 54 0.24 5.08 -3.38
C SER A 54 0.62 3.61 -3.38
N LEU A 55 1.77 3.28 -2.82
CA LEU A 55 2.23 1.91 -2.57
C LEU A 55 1.92 1.46 -1.14
N VAL A 56 1.58 2.38 -0.26
CA VAL A 56 1.12 2.05 1.09
C VAL A 56 -0.39 1.84 1.08
N SER A 57 -0.84 0.77 1.74
CA SER A 57 -2.25 0.58 1.99
C SER A 57 -2.77 1.76 2.81
N PRO A 58 -3.99 2.27 2.53
CA PRO A 58 -4.64 3.18 3.46
C PRO A 58 -4.70 2.50 4.84
N PRO A 59 -4.54 3.25 5.94
CA PRO A 59 -4.74 2.68 7.27
C PRO A 59 -6.11 2.01 7.31
N GLU A 60 -6.16 0.78 7.80
CA GLU A 60 -7.40 0.02 7.91
C GLU A 60 -8.42 0.88 8.67
N PRO A 61 -9.66 1.03 8.18
CA PRO A 61 -10.67 1.77 8.93
C PRO A 61 -10.79 1.14 10.32
N PRO A 62 -10.96 1.94 11.39
CA PRO A 62 -11.11 1.39 12.72
C PRO A 62 -12.22 0.35 12.70
N LYS A 63 -11.89 -0.89 13.06
CA LYS A 63 -12.84 -2.01 13.16
C LYS A 63 -14.02 -1.49 13.98
N PRO A 64 -15.27 -1.59 13.49
CA PRO A 64 -16.42 -1.10 14.25
C PRO A 64 -16.43 -1.83 15.60
N GLU A 65 -16.09 -1.10 16.66
CA GLU A 65 -16.20 -1.58 18.02
C GLU A 65 -17.65 -2.04 18.20
N ALA A 66 -17.82 -3.30 18.57
CA ALA A 66 -19.13 -3.88 18.77
C ALA A 66 -19.89 -3.03 19.80
N LYS A 67 -20.87 -2.26 19.33
CA LYS A 67 -21.77 -1.52 20.22
C LYS A 67 -22.34 -2.53 21.23
N PRO A 68 -22.26 -2.27 22.55
CA PRO A 68 -22.87 -3.17 23.53
C PRO A 68 -24.37 -3.27 23.18
N LYS A 69 -24.88 -4.51 23.06
CA LYS A 69 -26.29 -4.76 22.84
C LYS A 69 -27.07 -4.11 23.98
N ALA A 70 -27.82 -3.05 23.67
CA ALA A 70 -28.73 -2.42 24.62
C ALA A 70 -29.78 -3.46 25.06
N ASP A 71 -29.74 -3.78 26.34
CA ASP A 71 -30.77 -4.52 27.06
C ASP A 71 -32.10 -3.74 26.98
N LYS A 72 -33.12 -4.34 26.38
CA LYS A 72 -34.45 -3.70 26.26
C LYS A 72 -35.17 -3.85 27.61
N GLY A 73 -34.90 -2.89 28.49
CA GLY A 73 -35.72 -2.61 29.67
C GLY A 73 -37.18 -2.29 29.32
N ALA A 74 -38.05 -2.76 30.19
CA ALA A 74 -39.51 -2.78 30.14
C ALA A 74 -40.19 -1.46 29.72
N LYS A 75 -41.27 -1.57 28.94
CA LYS A 75 -42.32 -0.53 28.85
C LYS A 75 -43.44 -0.86 29.85
N LYS A 76 -43.57 0.01 30.87
CA LYS A 76 -44.83 0.26 31.59
C LYS A 76 -45.78 1.00 30.64
N THR A 77 -47.05 0.62 30.60
CA THR A 77 -48.16 1.51 30.21
C THR A 77 -49.48 0.95 30.72
N THR A 78 -50.12 1.79 31.55
CA THR A 78 -51.56 2.00 31.80
C THR A 78 -52.45 0.81 32.13
#